data_AF-A0A960QBI0-F1
#
_entry.id   AF-A0A960QBI0-F1
#
_cell.length_a   1.000
_cell.length_b   1.000
_cell.length_c   1.000
_cell.angle_alpha   90.00
_cell.angle_beta   90.00
_cell.angle_gamma   90.00
#
_symmetry.space_group_name_H-M   'P 1'
#
loop_
_entity.id
_entity.type
_entity.pdbx_description
1 polymer ?
#
loop_
_entity_poly.entity_id
_entity_poly.type
_entity_poly.pdbx_seq_one_letter_code
_entity_poly.pdbx_strand_id
1 'polypeptide(L)'
;GVKGTTGTQASYLTLFDGDGHKVRALDFELARRLGFTKSFTLTGQTYTRKQDSAVLATLAGIAESCHKMGTDLRLLQGVGELSEPFDEHQVGSSAMAYKRNPIRAERMCGLARRVITDSLNGPLTTSIQWLERSLDDSSNRRLVLTDAFLGCDAVLGLAAHLASGLRVRPASIRARIERELPFMATETLLMHAVLRGGDRQELHERIRQYSLAAQEAVEAGGANPLMESIATDPNFRLSAEEIRSWLDPQAFTGRSAEQVEEFLTDDLEPAVADLEGAEAEAPRV
;
A
#
# COMPACT_ATOMS: atom_id res chain seq x y z
N GLY A 1 10.89 31.64 -12.56
CA GLY A 1 11.91 32.70 -12.50
C GLY A 1 12.06 33.36 -13.85
N VAL A 2 12.98 34.32 -13.93
CA VAL A 2 13.26 35.17 -15.09
C VAL A 2 14.64 34.81 -15.63
N LYS A 3 14.68 34.05 -16.74
CA LYS A 3 15.92 33.42 -17.25
C LYS A 3 16.27 33.74 -18.71
N GLY A 4 15.31 34.20 -19.49
CA GLY A 4 15.51 34.49 -20.92
C GLY A 4 15.61 33.23 -21.78
N THR A 5 15.81 33.41 -23.09
CA THR A 5 15.66 32.36 -24.10
C THR A 5 16.61 31.18 -23.93
N THR A 6 17.81 31.41 -23.39
CA THR A 6 18.87 30.39 -23.20
C THR A 6 19.41 30.38 -21.77
N GLY A 7 18.65 30.93 -20.81
CA GLY A 7 19.03 30.88 -19.39
C GLY A 7 20.02 31.96 -18.92
N THR A 8 20.56 32.77 -19.84
CA THR A 8 21.63 33.76 -19.56
C THR A 8 21.12 35.10 -19.03
N GLN A 9 19.81 35.33 -19.04
CA GLN A 9 19.18 36.60 -18.64
C GLN A 9 19.59 37.83 -19.47
N ALA A 10 20.22 37.65 -20.64
CA ALA A 10 20.79 38.74 -21.44
C ALA A 10 19.81 39.89 -21.73
N SER A 11 18.57 39.59 -22.12
CA SER A 11 17.55 40.61 -22.39
C SER A 11 17.21 41.46 -21.15
N TYR A 12 17.23 40.86 -19.96
CA TYR A 12 16.96 41.56 -18.70
C TYR A 12 18.17 42.37 -18.26
N LEU A 13 19.38 41.87 -18.53
CA LEU A 13 20.60 42.63 -18.29
C LEU A 13 20.64 43.92 -19.14
N THR A 14 20.23 43.84 -20.40
CA THR A 14 20.05 45.03 -21.26
C THR A 14 19.00 45.98 -20.69
N LEU A 15 17.87 45.47 -20.20
CA LEU A 15 16.79 46.30 -19.62
C LEU A 15 17.24 47.09 -18.38
N PHE A 16 18.23 46.57 -17.64
CA PHE A 16 18.79 47.21 -16.46
C PHE A 16 20.18 47.81 -16.70
N ASP A 17 20.49 48.21 -17.94
CA ASP A 17 21.74 48.90 -18.29
C ASP A 17 23.02 48.18 -17.82
N GLY A 18 23.02 46.84 -17.82
CA GLY A 18 24.16 46.03 -17.37
C GLY A 18 24.18 45.74 -15.86
N ASP A 19 23.19 46.17 -15.08
CA ASP A 19 23.12 45.95 -13.64
C ASP A 19 22.62 44.53 -13.30
N GLY A 20 23.57 43.60 -13.11
CA GLY A 20 23.29 42.22 -12.73
C GLY A 20 22.63 42.06 -11.35
N HIS A 21 22.80 43.02 -10.43
CA HIS A 21 22.15 42.96 -9.11
C HIS A 21 20.64 43.18 -9.25
N LYS A 22 20.22 44.12 -10.10
CA LYS A 22 18.79 44.35 -10.40
C LYS A 22 18.16 43.15 -11.10
N VAL A 23 18.88 42.52 -12.04
CA VAL A 23 18.41 41.28 -12.71
C VAL A 23 18.17 40.17 -11.69
N ARG A 24 19.12 39.96 -10.77
CA ARG A 24 18.99 38.94 -9.71
C ARG A 24 17.87 39.26 -8.75
N ALA A 25 17.71 40.53 -8.36
CA ALA A 25 16.63 41.00 -7.50
C ALA A 25 15.26 40.78 -8.15
N LEU A 26 15.13 41.04 -9.45
CA LEU A 26 13.89 40.77 -10.21
C LEU A 26 13.51 39.28 -10.18
N ASP A 27 14.47 38.38 -10.46
CA ASP A 27 14.21 36.93 -10.44
C ASP A 27 13.78 36.45 -9.05
N PHE A 28 14.43 36.94 -7.99
CA PHE A 28 14.11 36.60 -6.62
C PHE A 28 12.75 37.16 -6.18
N GLU A 29 12.46 38.43 -6.47
CA GLU A 29 11.19 39.05 -6.10
C GLU A 29 10.01 38.39 -6.84
N LEU A 30 10.18 38.00 -8.12
CA LEU A 30 9.16 37.23 -8.82
C LEU A 30 8.92 35.86 -8.17
N ALA A 31 9.99 35.13 -7.81
CA ALA A 31 9.85 33.85 -7.12
C ALA A 31 9.10 34.01 -5.79
N ARG A 32 9.47 35.02 -5.00
CA ARG A 32 8.83 35.33 -3.71
C ARG A 32 7.34 35.67 -3.86
N ARG A 33 6.99 36.47 -4.87
CA ARG A 33 5.58 36.82 -5.17
C ARG A 33 4.74 35.61 -5.58
N LEU A 34 5.35 34.60 -6.17
CA LEU A 34 4.71 33.32 -6.52
C LEU A 34 4.74 32.30 -5.36
N GLY A 35 5.20 32.69 -4.17
CA GLY A 35 5.27 31.81 -3.00
C GLY A 35 6.49 30.89 -2.96
N PHE A 36 7.46 31.06 -3.86
CA PHE A 36 8.69 30.27 -3.86
C PHE A 36 9.80 30.97 -3.08
N THR A 37 10.49 30.21 -2.23
CA THR A 37 11.67 30.70 -1.48
C THR A 37 12.95 30.70 -2.31
N LYS A 38 12.95 29.96 -3.43
CA LYS A 38 14.11 29.79 -4.32
C LYS A 38 13.70 29.79 -5.79
N SER A 39 14.65 30.18 -6.62
CA SER A 39 14.62 30.12 -8.08
C SER A 39 15.80 29.26 -8.54
N PHE A 40 15.64 28.49 -9.61
CA PHE A 40 16.76 27.77 -10.21
C PHE A 40 17.87 28.76 -10.56
N THR A 41 19.10 28.47 -10.16
CA THR A 41 20.25 29.32 -10.50
C THR A 41 20.68 29.09 -11.95
N LEU A 42 20.73 27.83 -12.39
CA LEU A 42 21.15 27.43 -13.72
C LEU A 42 19.97 26.78 -14.46
N THR A 43 19.68 27.28 -15.66
CA THR A 43 18.68 26.74 -16.59
C THR A 43 19.17 26.92 -18.02
N GLY A 44 18.61 26.15 -18.96
CA GLY A 44 18.58 26.54 -20.37
C GLY A 44 17.40 27.48 -20.60
N GLN A 45 16.60 27.23 -21.65
CA GLN A 45 15.34 27.94 -21.88
C GLN A 45 14.29 27.64 -20.80
N THR A 46 14.32 26.43 -20.23
CA THR A 46 13.32 25.91 -19.30
C THR A 46 13.98 25.42 -18.01
N TYR A 47 13.17 25.20 -16.97
CA TYR A 47 13.61 24.38 -15.85
C TYR A 47 13.93 22.95 -16.34
N THR A 48 14.85 22.26 -15.67
CA THR A 48 15.22 20.89 -16.06
C THR A 48 14.03 19.95 -16.00
N ARG A 49 13.77 19.20 -17.09
CA ARG A 49 12.70 18.20 -17.13
C ARG A 49 12.91 17.04 -16.15
N LYS A 50 14.12 16.91 -15.57
CA LYS A 50 14.37 16.02 -14.43
C LYS A 50 13.47 16.31 -13.22
N GLN A 51 13.00 17.55 -13.07
CA GLN A 51 12.01 17.89 -12.06
C GLN A 51 10.66 17.19 -12.31
N ASP A 52 10.23 17.09 -13.57
CA ASP A 52 8.99 16.39 -13.94
C ASP A 52 9.14 14.90 -13.63
N SER A 53 10.31 14.30 -13.90
CA SER A 53 10.60 12.91 -13.53
C SER A 53 10.48 12.65 -12.02
N ALA A 54 11.01 13.56 -11.19
CA ALA A 54 10.95 13.40 -9.75
C ALA A 54 9.51 13.50 -9.22
N VAL A 55 8.72 14.44 -9.74
CA VAL A 55 7.29 14.58 -9.40
C VAL A 55 6.53 13.32 -9.81
N LEU A 56 6.66 12.88 -11.05
CA LEU A 56 5.97 11.69 -11.56
C LEU A 56 6.36 10.41 -10.82
N ALA A 57 7.64 10.25 -10.45
CA ALA A 57 8.10 9.12 -9.63
C ALA A 57 7.47 9.13 -8.21
N THR A 58 7.31 10.32 -7.63
CA THR A 58 6.65 10.46 -6.31
C THR A 58 5.18 10.04 -6.40
N LEU A 59 4.46 10.51 -7.43
CA LEU A 59 3.05 10.13 -7.65
C LEU A 59 2.92 8.62 -7.92
N ALA A 60 3.88 8.02 -8.64
CA ALA A 60 3.93 6.58 -8.85
C ALA A 60 4.10 5.81 -7.54
N GLY A 61 4.99 6.24 -6.63
CA GLY A 61 5.18 5.58 -5.33
C GLY A 61 3.91 5.61 -4.45
N ILE A 62 3.14 6.71 -4.51
CA ILE A 62 1.82 6.78 -3.85
C ILE A 62 0.87 5.76 -4.48
N ALA A 63 0.81 5.73 -5.82
CA ALA A 63 -0.05 4.80 -6.55
C ALA A 63 0.33 3.32 -6.31
N GLU A 64 1.61 2.98 -6.22
CA GLU A 64 2.09 1.64 -5.86
C GLU A 64 1.55 1.20 -4.50
N SER A 65 1.63 2.08 -3.49
CA SER A 65 1.11 1.84 -2.14
C SER A 65 -0.39 1.57 -2.17
N CYS A 66 -1.16 2.42 -2.87
CA CYS A 66 -2.60 2.23 -3.01
C CYS A 66 -2.98 0.98 -3.83
N HIS A 67 -2.23 0.66 -4.88
CA HIS A 67 -2.48 -0.55 -5.68
C HIS A 67 -2.27 -1.81 -4.81
N LYS A 68 -1.21 -1.84 -3.99
CA LYS A 68 -0.94 -2.95 -3.08
C LYS A 68 -2.07 -3.11 -2.06
N MET A 69 -2.48 -2.02 -1.41
CA MET A 69 -3.62 -2.01 -0.49
C MET A 69 -4.91 -2.52 -1.16
N GLY A 70 -5.22 -2.04 -2.37
CA GLY A 70 -6.40 -2.46 -3.12
C GLY A 70 -6.38 -3.93 -3.50
N THR A 71 -5.22 -4.47 -3.88
CA THR A 71 -5.07 -5.91 -4.17
C THR A 71 -5.36 -6.75 -2.93
N ASP A 72 -4.77 -6.41 -1.79
CA ASP A 72 -4.99 -7.15 -0.54
C ASP A 72 -6.46 -7.09 -0.11
N LEU A 73 -7.11 -5.92 -0.22
CA LEU A 73 -8.54 -5.78 0.07
C LEU A 73 -9.38 -6.71 -0.81
N ARG A 74 -9.09 -6.77 -2.12
CA ARG A 74 -9.79 -7.65 -3.07
C ARG A 74 -9.63 -9.12 -2.69
N LEU A 75 -8.44 -9.53 -2.27
CA LEU A 75 -8.18 -10.89 -1.78
C LEU A 75 -8.98 -11.18 -0.50
N LEU A 76 -8.89 -10.30 0.49
CA LEU A 76 -9.56 -10.42 1.80
C LEU A 76 -11.09 -10.39 1.68
N GLN A 77 -11.63 -9.66 0.69
CA GLN A 77 -13.05 -9.72 0.35
C GLN A 77 -13.43 -11.02 -0.35
N GLY A 78 -12.58 -11.52 -1.25
CA GLY A 78 -12.79 -12.82 -1.89
C GLY A 78 -12.88 -13.98 -0.90
N VAL A 79 -12.14 -13.90 0.22
CA VAL A 79 -12.18 -14.90 1.28
C VAL A 79 -13.21 -14.66 2.37
N GLY A 80 -13.96 -13.56 2.29
CA GLY A 80 -15.02 -13.32 3.24
C GLY A 80 -14.55 -12.75 4.59
N GLU A 81 -13.36 -12.16 4.69
CA GLU A 81 -12.86 -11.58 5.96
C GLU A 81 -13.09 -10.07 6.08
N LEU A 82 -12.94 -9.37 4.95
CA LEU A 82 -13.16 -7.92 4.86
C LEU A 82 -14.17 -7.58 3.77
N SER A 83 -14.75 -6.40 3.80
CA SER A 83 -15.41 -5.85 2.61
C SER A 83 -15.34 -4.33 2.58
N GLU A 84 -15.33 -3.81 1.36
CA GLU A 84 -15.49 -2.37 1.10
C GLU A 84 -16.77 -1.80 1.75
N PRO A 85 -16.78 -0.48 2.03
CA PRO A 85 -18.02 0.23 2.33
C PRO A 85 -19.07 -0.01 1.25
N PHE A 86 -20.32 -0.13 1.67
CA PHE A 86 -21.47 -0.37 0.79
C PHE A 86 -22.52 0.70 1.04
N ASP A 87 -22.79 1.50 0.02
CA ASP A 87 -23.80 2.56 0.09
C ASP A 87 -25.20 1.95 -0.01
N GLU A 88 -26.18 2.51 0.68
CA GLU A 88 -27.56 1.98 0.76
C GLU A 88 -28.24 1.84 -0.60
N HIS A 89 -27.84 2.67 -1.58
CA HIS A 89 -28.38 2.65 -2.95
C HIS A 89 -27.49 1.91 -3.96
N GLN A 90 -26.38 1.32 -3.52
CA GLN A 90 -25.46 0.63 -4.42
C GLN A 90 -26.05 -0.72 -4.86
N VAL A 91 -26.27 -0.88 -6.17
CA VAL A 91 -26.66 -2.18 -6.75
C VAL A 91 -25.39 -2.98 -7.01
N GLY A 92 -25.07 -3.95 -6.16
CA GLY A 92 -23.89 -4.81 -6.33
C GLY A 92 -24.00 -5.75 -7.55
N SER A 93 -25.12 -6.47 -7.64
CA SER A 93 -25.50 -7.32 -8.79
C SER A 93 -27.02 -7.28 -8.92
N SER A 94 -27.53 -7.11 -10.14
CA SER A 94 -28.98 -7.02 -10.41
C SER A 94 -29.78 -8.26 -10.02
N ALA A 95 -29.13 -9.41 -9.79
CA ALA A 95 -29.78 -10.69 -9.48
C ALA A 95 -29.24 -11.40 -8.21
N MET A 96 -28.08 -11.04 -7.68
CA MET A 96 -27.44 -11.73 -6.53
C MET A 96 -27.11 -10.76 -5.40
N ALA A 97 -28.09 -10.46 -4.54
CA ALA A 97 -27.93 -9.50 -3.45
C ALA A 97 -26.80 -9.84 -2.44
N TYR A 98 -26.43 -11.12 -2.32
CA TYR A 98 -25.33 -11.57 -1.46
C TYR A 98 -23.94 -11.37 -2.11
N LYS A 99 -23.86 -11.25 -3.45
CA LYS A 99 -22.60 -11.12 -4.18
C LYS A 99 -22.18 -9.65 -4.22
N ARG A 100 -21.21 -9.29 -3.39
CA ARG A 100 -20.64 -7.94 -3.33
C ARG A 100 -19.24 -7.93 -3.93
N ASN A 101 -19.08 -7.26 -5.07
CA ASN A 101 -17.78 -7.12 -5.73
C ASN A 101 -17.00 -5.92 -5.13
N PRO A 102 -15.66 -6.01 -5.04
CA PRO A 102 -14.81 -4.93 -4.55
C PRO A 102 -14.57 -3.87 -5.63
N ILE A 103 -15.64 -3.21 -6.08
CA ILE A 103 -15.58 -2.34 -7.27
C ILE A 103 -14.68 -1.10 -7.05
N ARG A 104 -14.58 -0.59 -5.82
CA ARG A 104 -13.80 0.62 -5.54
C ARG A 104 -12.32 0.31 -5.47
N ALA A 105 -11.93 -0.80 -4.85
CA ALA A 105 -10.55 -1.27 -4.83
C ALA A 105 -10.11 -1.71 -6.24
N GLU A 106 -10.99 -2.33 -7.04
CA GLU A 106 -10.70 -2.61 -8.44
C GLU A 106 -10.45 -1.33 -9.26
N ARG A 107 -11.31 -0.31 -9.09
CA ARG A 107 -11.11 1.01 -9.69
C ARG A 107 -9.81 1.66 -9.22
N MET A 108 -9.52 1.62 -7.92
CA MET A 108 -8.29 2.15 -7.33
C MET A 108 -7.05 1.49 -7.94
N CYS A 109 -7.01 0.15 -8.02
CA CYS A 109 -5.91 -0.58 -8.67
C CYS A 109 -5.77 -0.22 -10.15
N GLY A 110 -6.88 -0.06 -10.87
CA GLY A 110 -6.88 0.31 -12.30
C GLY A 110 -6.26 1.69 -12.54
N LEU A 111 -6.69 2.70 -11.79
CA LEU A 111 -6.17 4.06 -11.86
C LEU A 111 -4.71 4.13 -11.37
N ALA A 112 -4.38 3.45 -10.27
CA ALA A 112 -3.02 3.39 -9.76
C ALA A 112 -2.05 2.82 -10.81
N ARG A 113 -2.43 1.74 -11.49
CA ARG A 113 -1.62 1.16 -12.59
C ARG A 113 -1.36 2.17 -13.71
N ARG A 114 -2.35 3.01 -14.03
CA ARG A 114 -2.19 4.07 -15.03
C ARG A 114 -1.15 5.10 -14.58
N VAL A 115 -1.26 5.61 -13.35
CA VAL A 115 -0.31 6.59 -12.78
C VAL A 115 1.12 6.02 -12.77
N ILE A 116 1.30 4.77 -12.34
CA ILE A 116 2.60 4.08 -12.35
C ILE A 116 3.18 4.03 -13.76
N THR A 117 2.36 3.63 -14.74
CA THR A 117 2.81 3.51 -16.14
C THR A 117 3.18 4.86 -16.73
N ASP A 118 2.36 5.89 -16.48
CA ASP A 118 2.57 7.24 -17.00
C ASP A 118 3.84 7.90 -16.44
N SER A 119 4.32 7.45 -15.27
CA SER A 119 5.54 7.99 -14.66
C SER A 119 6.79 7.82 -15.52
N LEU A 120 6.83 6.81 -16.41
CA LEU A 120 7.93 6.55 -17.32
C LEU A 120 8.15 7.70 -18.32
N ASN A 121 7.13 8.51 -18.61
CA ASN A 121 7.27 9.67 -19.49
C ASN A 121 8.28 10.70 -18.96
N GLY A 122 8.44 10.80 -17.63
CA GLY A 122 9.40 11.73 -17.00
C GLY A 122 10.84 11.49 -17.44
N PRO A 123 11.44 10.33 -17.09
CA PRO A 123 12.82 10.02 -17.49
C PRO A 123 12.99 9.97 -19.02
N LEU A 124 11.98 9.50 -19.76
CA LEU A 124 12.02 9.45 -21.22
C LEU A 124 12.05 10.84 -21.86
N THR A 125 11.24 11.79 -21.35
CA THR A 125 11.26 13.19 -21.83
C THR A 125 12.57 13.87 -21.44
N THR A 126 13.08 13.58 -20.25
CA THR A 126 14.31 14.21 -19.74
C THR A 126 15.55 13.77 -20.53
N SER A 127 15.65 12.50 -20.89
CA SER A 127 16.86 11.93 -21.50
C SER A 127 17.15 12.43 -22.91
N ILE A 128 16.14 12.95 -23.61
CA ILE A 128 16.24 13.41 -24.99
C ILE A 128 16.12 14.92 -25.15
N GLN A 129 16.16 15.69 -24.06
CA GLN A 129 16.25 17.16 -24.17
C GLN A 129 17.59 17.57 -24.79
N TRP A 130 17.53 18.20 -25.97
CA TRP A 130 18.74 18.65 -26.67
C TRP A 130 19.16 20.04 -26.20
N LEU A 131 20.40 20.14 -25.69
CA LEU A 131 21.05 21.40 -25.30
C LEU A 131 20.16 22.25 -24.37
N GLU A 132 19.91 23.52 -24.69
CA GLU A 132 19.13 24.42 -23.84
C GLU A 132 17.62 24.12 -23.81
N ARG A 133 17.08 23.45 -24.86
CA ARG A 133 15.72 22.88 -24.95
C ARG A 133 15.43 22.30 -26.35
N SER A 134 14.72 21.18 -26.42
CA SER A 134 13.92 20.74 -27.58
C SER A 134 12.41 20.73 -27.27
N LEU A 135 11.56 21.02 -28.26
CA LEU A 135 10.12 21.30 -28.06
C LEU A 135 9.22 20.05 -28.00
N ASP A 136 9.76 18.87 -28.28
CA ASP A 136 9.09 17.58 -28.14
C ASP A 136 8.54 17.32 -26.73
N ASP A 137 9.08 18.02 -25.72
CA ASP A 137 8.57 18.02 -24.35
C ASP A 137 7.14 18.57 -24.21
N SER A 138 6.73 19.48 -25.09
CA SER A 138 5.54 20.31 -24.88
C SER A 138 4.24 19.51 -24.96
N SER A 139 4.08 18.67 -25.98
CA SER A 139 2.84 17.90 -26.18
C SER A 139 2.68 16.81 -25.12
N ASN A 140 3.76 16.08 -24.82
CA ASN A 140 3.76 15.02 -23.82
C ASN A 140 3.41 15.55 -22.41
N ARG A 141 4.07 16.64 -21.98
CA ARG A 141 3.87 17.24 -20.64
C ARG A 141 2.46 17.74 -20.39
N ARG A 142 1.72 18.17 -21.43
CA ARG A 142 0.33 18.64 -21.30
C ARG A 142 -0.61 17.54 -20.85
N LEU A 143 -0.34 16.31 -21.27
CA LEU A 143 -1.13 15.13 -20.93
C LEU A 143 -0.62 14.55 -19.61
N VAL A 144 0.63 14.11 -19.58
CA VAL A 144 1.13 13.26 -18.48
C VAL A 144 1.09 13.96 -17.12
N LEU A 145 1.43 15.25 -17.04
CA LEU A 145 1.47 15.93 -15.75
C LEU A 145 0.05 16.06 -15.18
N THR A 146 -0.88 16.53 -15.99
CA THR A 146 -2.28 16.69 -15.59
C THR A 146 -2.90 15.34 -15.22
N ASP A 147 -2.74 14.33 -16.08
CA ASP A 147 -3.32 13.01 -15.89
C ASP A 147 -2.73 12.30 -14.66
N ALA A 148 -1.43 12.48 -14.39
CA ALA A 148 -0.80 11.89 -13.21
C ALA A 148 -1.32 12.51 -11.90
N PHE A 149 -1.47 13.84 -11.84
CA PHE A 149 -2.05 14.50 -10.66
C PHE A 149 -3.51 14.10 -10.46
N LEU A 150 -4.35 14.14 -11.51
CA LEU A 150 -5.75 13.76 -11.42
C LEU A 150 -5.93 12.27 -11.08
N GLY A 151 -5.10 11.40 -11.66
CA GLY A 151 -5.10 9.98 -11.38
C GLY A 151 -4.70 9.68 -9.93
N CYS A 152 -3.66 10.36 -9.42
CA CYS A 152 -3.22 10.20 -8.04
C CYS A 152 -4.26 10.73 -7.04
N ASP A 153 -4.87 11.88 -7.31
CA ASP A 153 -5.99 12.44 -6.54
C ASP A 153 -7.17 11.45 -6.45
N ALA A 154 -7.62 10.92 -7.59
CA ALA A 154 -8.68 9.92 -7.63
C ALA A 154 -8.33 8.64 -6.86
N VAL A 155 -7.08 8.19 -6.95
CA VAL A 155 -6.58 7.02 -6.20
C VAL A 155 -6.61 7.28 -4.69
N LEU A 156 -6.16 8.45 -4.24
CA LEU A 156 -6.16 8.83 -2.82
C LEU A 156 -7.59 9.01 -2.29
N GLY A 157 -8.49 9.62 -3.05
CA GLY A 157 -9.91 9.73 -2.69
C GLY A 157 -10.56 8.36 -2.52
N LEU A 158 -10.26 7.40 -3.39
CA LEU A 158 -10.71 6.02 -3.24
C LEU A 158 -10.11 5.35 -1.99
N ALA A 159 -8.81 5.54 -1.75
CA ALA A 159 -8.13 4.99 -0.58
C ALA A 159 -8.72 5.50 0.73
N ALA A 160 -8.94 6.81 0.84
CA ALA A 160 -9.55 7.44 2.01
C ALA A 160 -10.97 6.92 2.25
N HIS A 161 -11.80 6.86 1.20
CA HIS A 161 -13.16 6.34 1.32
C HIS A 161 -13.17 4.86 1.74
N LEU A 162 -12.34 4.02 1.13
CA LEU A 162 -12.18 2.61 1.51
C LEU A 162 -11.78 2.45 2.97
N ALA A 163 -10.78 3.22 3.42
CA ALA A 163 -10.29 3.19 4.80
C ALA A 163 -11.36 3.64 5.80
N SER A 164 -12.16 4.66 5.45
CA SER A 164 -13.19 5.21 6.34
C SER A 164 -14.36 4.27 6.65
N GLY A 165 -14.62 3.29 5.79
CA GLY A 165 -15.82 2.44 5.90
C GLY A 165 -15.56 0.96 5.71
N LEU A 166 -14.33 0.51 5.91
CA LEU A 166 -13.95 -0.90 5.83
C LEU A 166 -14.75 -1.72 6.85
N ARG A 167 -15.37 -2.81 6.40
CA ARG A 167 -16.12 -3.71 7.28
C ARG A 167 -15.34 -4.98 7.54
N VAL A 168 -14.99 -5.22 8.79
CA VAL A 168 -14.33 -6.44 9.26
C VAL A 168 -15.37 -7.48 9.66
N ARG A 169 -15.12 -8.76 9.36
CA ARG A 169 -15.97 -9.89 9.79
C ARG A 169 -15.21 -10.82 10.75
N PRO A 170 -15.18 -10.51 12.06
CA PRO A 170 -14.45 -11.30 13.05
C PRO A 170 -14.84 -12.79 13.07
N ALA A 171 -16.11 -13.12 12.87
CA ALA A 171 -16.57 -14.52 12.84
C ALA A 171 -15.96 -15.32 11.67
N SER A 172 -15.85 -14.70 10.48
CA SER A 172 -15.23 -15.34 9.31
C SER A 172 -13.73 -15.53 9.49
N ILE A 173 -13.05 -14.52 10.06
CA ILE A 173 -11.64 -14.59 10.42
C ILE A 173 -11.41 -15.70 11.45
N ARG A 174 -12.25 -15.76 12.49
CA ARG A 174 -12.17 -16.77 13.55
C ARG A 174 -12.30 -18.18 12.98
N ALA A 175 -13.33 -18.43 12.18
CA ALA A 175 -13.57 -19.73 11.57
C ALA A 175 -12.40 -20.19 10.69
N ARG A 176 -11.77 -19.28 9.94
CA ARG A 176 -10.57 -19.61 9.17
C ARG A 176 -9.41 -19.98 10.09
N ILE A 177 -9.12 -19.16 11.10
CA ILE A 177 -8.01 -19.44 12.01
C ILE A 177 -8.24 -20.77 12.72
N GLU A 178 -9.44 -21.10 13.17
CA GLU A 178 -9.73 -22.41 13.80
C GLU A 178 -9.45 -23.60 12.88
N ARG A 179 -9.62 -23.42 11.57
CA ARG A 179 -9.31 -24.45 10.58
C ARG A 179 -7.80 -24.62 10.38
N GLU A 180 -7.05 -23.53 10.32
CA GLU A 180 -5.62 -23.54 9.96
C GLU A 180 -4.67 -23.65 11.18
N LEU A 181 -5.06 -23.10 12.33
CA LEU A 181 -4.24 -23.03 13.55
C LEU A 181 -3.75 -24.39 14.04
N PRO A 182 -4.53 -25.49 13.97
CA PRO A 182 -4.04 -26.82 14.29
C PRO A 182 -2.73 -27.18 13.57
N PHE A 183 -2.59 -26.81 12.31
CA PHE A 183 -1.37 -27.09 11.53
C PHE A 183 -0.21 -26.18 11.97
N MET A 184 -0.48 -24.90 12.23
CA MET A 184 0.53 -23.93 12.67
C MET A 184 1.03 -24.19 14.10
N ALA A 185 0.19 -24.75 14.97
CA ALA A 185 0.52 -25.03 16.36
C ALA A 185 1.42 -26.27 16.55
N THR A 186 1.69 -27.03 15.49
CA THR A 186 2.45 -28.29 15.56
C THR A 186 3.84 -28.13 16.17
N GLU A 187 4.55 -27.03 15.90
CA GLU A 187 5.85 -26.75 16.51
C GLU A 187 5.75 -26.51 18.03
N THR A 188 4.72 -25.78 18.47
CA THR A 188 4.47 -25.54 19.90
C THR A 188 4.15 -26.86 20.62
N LEU A 189 3.33 -27.70 20.00
CA LEU A 189 2.98 -29.03 20.52
C LEU A 189 4.20 -29.94 20.63
N LEU A 190 5.06 -29.95 19.61
CA LEU A 190 6.31 -30.71 19.60
C LEU A 190 7.20 -30.30 20.77
N MET A 191 7.38 -28.99 20.98
CA MET A 191 8.22 -28.48 22.06
C MET A 191 7.72 -28.92 23.44
N HIS A 192 6.41 -28.82 23.69
CA HIS A 192 5.84 -29.27 24.96
C HIS A 192 5.96 -30.78 25.17
N ALA A 193 5.75 -31.59 24.13
CA ALA A 193 5.91 -33.04 24.21
C ALA A 193 7.36 -33.46 24.48
N VAL A 194 8.34 -32.77 23.88
CA VAL A 194 9.78 -33.00 24.15
C VAL A 194 10.15 -32.64 25.58
N LEU A 195 9.66 -31.51 26.11
CA LEU A 195 9.88 -31.12 27.52
C LEU A 195 9.33 -32.15 28.51
N ARG A 196 8.35 -32.96 28.09
CA ARG A 196 7.79 -34.09 28.86
C ARG A 196 8.54 -35.40 28.66
N GLY A 197 9.71 -35.36 28.03
CA GLY A 197 10.61 -36.50 27.84
C GLY A 197 10.28 -37.37 26.63
N GLY A 198 9.55 -36.84 25.63
CA GLY A 198 9.41 -37.50 24.33
C GLY A 198 10.63 -37.28 23.43
N ASP A 199 10.92 -38.26 22.57
CA ASP A 199 11.99 -38.13 21.57
C ASP A 199 11.56 -37.16 20.46
N ARG A 200 12.36 -36.11 20.23
CA ARG A 200 12.01 -35.06 19.26
C ARG A 200 11.87 -35.60 17.84
N GLN A 201 12.73 -36.53 17.42
CA GLN A 201 12.76 -37.03 16.05
C GLN A 201 11.56 -37.93 15.79
N GLU A 202 11.24 -38.81 16.74
CA GLU A 202 10.06 -39.67 16.66
C GLU A 202 8.76 -38.85 16.67
N LEU A 203 8.63 -37.89 17.58
CA LEU A 203 7.47 -37.02 17.67
C LEU A 203 7.27 -36.16 16.42
N HIS A 204 8.36 -35.62 15.86
CA HIS A 204 8.31 -34.86 14.61
C HIS A 204 7.77 -35.71 13.45
N GLU A 205 8.25 -36.95 13.29
CA GLU A 205 7.76 -37.83 12.22
C GLU A 205 6.29 -38.22 12.43
N ARG A 206 5.86 -38.43 13.68
CA ARG A 206 4.44 -38.67 14.01
C ARG A 206 3.57 -37.47 13.67
N ILE A 207 3.96 -36.26 14.07
CA ILE A 207 3.28 -35.01 13.68
C ILE A 207 3.16 -34.94 12.16
N ARG A 208 4.25 -35.19 11.43
CA ARG A 208 4.26 -35.16 9.96
C ARG A 208 3.21 -36.10 9.37
N GLN A 209 3.15 -37.34 9.85
CA GLN A 209 2.17 -38.33 9.39
C GLN A 209 0.72 -37.91 9.70
N TYR A 210 0.48 -37.41 10.91
CA TYR A 210 -0.84 -36.92 11.30
C TYR A 210 -1.25 -35.66 10.54
N SER A 211 -0.33 -34.76 10.24
CA SER A 211 -0.60 -33.56 9.42
C SER A 211 -0.95 -33.92 7.99
N LEU A 212 -0.25 -34.88 7.37
CA LEU A 212 -0.58 -35.35 6.01
C LEU A 212 -1.98 -35.99 5.96
N ALA A 213 -2.29 -36.89 6.90
CA ALA A 213 -3.62 -37.51 6.97
C ALA A 213 -4.73 -36.47 7.24
N ALA A 214 -4.45 -35.46 8.08
CA ALA A 214 -5.38 -34.38 8.34
C ALA A 214 -5.61 -33.49 7.12
N GLN A 215 -4.57 -33.21 6.34
CA GLN A 215 -4.69 -32.47 5.09
C GLN A 215 -5.56 -33.22 4.08
N GLU A 216 -5.32 -34.52 3.87
CA GLU A 216 -6.16 -35.35 2.99
C GLU A 216 -7.64 -35.36 3.42
N ALA A 217 -7.90 -35.46 4.72
CA ALA A 217 -9.27 -35.41 5.25
C ALA A 217 -9.96 -34.06 4.97
N VAL A 218 -9.24 -32.94 5.17
CA VAL A 218 -9.77 -31.60 4.90
C VAL A 218 -10.00 -31.37 3.40
N GLU A 219 -9.09 -31.84 2.54
CA GLU A 219 -9.24 -31.76 1.08
C GLU A 219 -10.45 -32.58 0.58
N ALA A 220 -10.77 -33.68 1.24
CA ALA A 220 -11.97 -34.47 0.99
C ALA A 220 -13.26 -33.84 1.58
N GLY A 221 -13.17 -32.68 2.24
CA GLY A 221 -14.30 -31.98 2.87
C GLY A 221 -14.66 -32.47 4.27
N GLY A 222 -13.80 -33.28 4.90
CA GLY A 222 -13.95 -33.77 6.26
C GLY A 222 -13.44 -32.78 7.33
N ALA A 223 -13.63 -33.14 8.59
CA ALA A 223 -13.06 -32.41 9.73
C ALA A 223 -11.55 -32.61 9.82
N ASN A 224 -10.84 -31.69 10.49
CA ASN A 224 -9.41 -31.81 10.74
C ASN A 224 -9.13 -32.70 11.99
N PRO A 225 -8.60 -33.93 11.83
CA PRO A 225 -8.37 -34.84 12.95
C PRO A 225 -7.06 -34.59 13.71
N LEU A 226 -6.21 -33.64 13.26
CA LEU A 226 -4.82 -33.53 13.72
C LEU A 226 -4.68 -33.44 15.24
N MET A 227 -5.50 -32.61 15.88
CA MET A 227 -5.42 -32.42 17.34
C MET A 227 -5.89 -33.66 18.11
N GLU A 228 -6.88 -34.39 17.59
CA GLU A 228 -7.37 -35.63 18.19
C GLU A 228 -6.33 -36.76 18.06
N SER A 229 -5.70 -36.88 16.89
CA SER A 229 -4.61 -37.83 16.66
C SER A 229 -3.44 -37.60 17.61
N ILE A 230 -3.04 -36.34 17.85
CA ILE A 230 -1.98 -36.00 18.81
C ILE A 230 -2.41 -36.26 20.25
N ALA A 231 -3.65 -35.93 20.63
CA ALA A 231 -4.17 -36.13 21.98
C ALA A 231 -4.29 -37.62 22.37
N THR A 232 -4.50 -38.49 21.39
CA THR A 232 -4.69 -39.94 21.61
C THR A 232 -3.39 -40.74 21.47
N ASP A 233 -2.32 -40.15 20.92
CA ASP A 233 -1.02 -40.82 20.83
C ASP A 233 -0.25 -40.69 22.17
N PRO A 234 -0.04 -41.80 22.90
CA PRO A 234 0.60 -41.78 24.21
C PRO A 234 2.06 -41.27 24.17
N ASN A 235 2.71 -41.25 23.01
CA ASN A 235 4.08 -40.74 22.88
C ASN A 235 4.16 -39.24 23.13
N PHE A 236 3.10 -38.48 22.83
CA PHE A 236 3.07 -37.03 23.06
C PHE A 236 2.92 -36.67 24.53
N ARG A 237 2.30 -37.53 25.35
CA ARG A 237 2.03 -37.27 26.78
C ARG A 237 1.29 -35.96 27.01
N LEU A 238 0.36 -35.63 26.10
CA LEU A 238 -0.49 -34.46 26.11
C LEU A 238 -1.95 -34.89 26.22
N SER A 239 -2.72 -34.22 27.05
CA SER A 239 -4.18 -34.37 27.10
C SER A 239 -4.87 -33.44 26.11
N ALA A 240 -6.11 -33.77 25.74
CA ALA A 240 -6.93 -32.92 24.88
C ALA A 240 -7.20 -31.53 25.50
N GLU A 241 -7.29 -31.44 26.83
CA GLU A 241 -7.51 -30.18 27.53
C GLU A 241 -6.28 -29.26 27.44
N GLU A 242 -5.08 -29.81 27.61
CA GLU A 242 -3.82 -29.08 27.45
C GLU A 242 -3.64 -28.57 26.02
N ILE A 243 -3.88 -29.44 25.03
CA ILE A 243 -3.79 -29.06 23.61
C ILE A 243 -4.74 -27.90 23.31
N ARG A 244 -6.00 -27.96 23.78
CA ARG A 244 -6.96 -26.85 23.60
C ARG A 244 -6.48 -25.55 24.24
N SER A 245 -5.86 -25.62 25.42
CA SER A 245 -5.32 -24.43 26.10
C SER A 245 -4.20 -23.75 25.32
N TRP A 246 -3.46 -24.50 24.49
CA TRP A 246 -2.39 -23.97 23.66
C TRP A 246 -2.82 -23.56 22.25
N LEU A 247 -4.08 -23.84 21.87
CA LEU A 247 -4.67 -23.39 20.61
C LEU A 247 -5.36 -22.03 20.75
N ASP A 248 -4.96 -21.22 21.73
CA ASP A 248 -5.39 -19.82 21.81
C ASP A 248 -4.74 -19.02 20.69
N PRO A 249 -5.52 -18.50 19.71
CA PRO A 249 -4.98 -17.72 18.60
C PRO A 249 -4.23 -16.47 19.03
N GLN A 250 -4.58 -15.86 20.18
CA GLN A 250 -3.90 -14.67 20.66
C GLN A 250 -2.45 -14.96 21.05
N ALA A 251 -2.13 -16.20 21.44
CA ALA A 251 -0.76 -16.61 21.71
C ALA A 251 0.12 -16.65 20.44
N PHE A 252 -0.47 -16.67 19.24
CA PHE A 252 0.24 -16.76 17.96
C PHE A 252 0.44 -15.42 17.25
N THR A 253 0.04 -14.30 17.86
CA THR A 253 0.17 -12.97 17.25
C THR A 253 1.51 -12.28 17.55
N GLY A 254 2.34 -12.88 18.42
CA GLY A 254 3.63 -12.30 18.82
C GLY A 254 3.47 -10.87 19.34
N ARG A 255 4.30 -9.96 18.82
CA ARG A 255 4.27 -8.53 19.18
C ARG A 255 3.37 -7.67 18.29
N SER A 256 2.46 -8.25 17.51
CA SER A 256 1.73 -7.50 16.48
C SER A 256 0.98 -6.27 17.02
N ALA A 257 0.35 -6.39 18.20
CA ALA A 257 -0.36 -5.27 18.84
C ALA A 257 0.61 -4.17 19.28
N GLU A 258 1.70 -4.53 19.96
CA GLU A 258 2.74 -3.59 20.40
C GLU A 258 3.37 -2.87 19.20
N GLN A 259 3.67 -3.59 18.11
CA GLN A 259 4.24 -3.01 16.90
C GLN A 259 3.31 -2.00 16.22
N VAL A 260 2.00 -2.22 16.27
CA VAL A 260 1.01 -1.25 15.77
C VAL A 260 1.00 -0.01 16.66
N GLU A 261 0.98 -0.17 17.98
CA GLU A 261 1.00 0.97 18.91
C GLU A 261 2.28 1.80 18.79
N GLU A 262 3.44 1.14 18.70
CA GLU A 262 4.75 1.76 18.45
C GLU A 262 4.71 2.56 17.13
N PHE A 263 4.28 1.96 16.03
CA PHE A 263 4.20 2.66 14.73
C PHE A 263 3.25 3.86 14.76
N LEU A 264 2.08 3.73 15.39
CA LEU A 264 1.12 4.83 15.47
C LEU A 264 1.69 6.02 16.26
N THR A 265 2.32 5.75 17.39
CA THR A 265 2.81 6.76 18.33
C THR A 265 4.13 7.39 17.88
N ASP A 266 5.09 6.55 17.47
CA ASP A 266 6.48 6.99 17.25
C ASP A 266 6.72 7.45 15.81
N ASP A 267 5.98 6.91 14.84
CA ASP A 267 6.17 7.20 13.41
C ASP A 267 5.02 8.01 12.80
N LEU A 268 3.77 7.55 12.93
CA LEU A 268 2.64 8.13 12.21
C LEU A 268 2.19 9.47 12.79
N GLU A 269 1.91 9.54 14.10
CA GLU A 269 1.44 10.76 14.75
C GLU A 269 2.39 11.96 14.52
N PRO A 270 3.71 11.85 14.69
CA PRO A 270 4.64 12.94 14.38
C PRO A 270 4.65 13.31 12.89
N ALA A 271 4.52 12.33 11.99
CA ALA A 271 4.55 12.57 10.56
C ALA A 271 3.32 13.34 10.04
N VAL A 272 2.19 13.29 10.75
CA VAL A 272 0.94 13.95 10.35
C VAL A 272 0.54 15.11 11.26
N ALA A 273 1.30 15.40 12.32
CA ALA A 273 0.95 16.40 13.34
C ALA A 273 0.68 17.81 12.78
N ASP A 274 1.43 18.21 11.74
CA ASP A 274 1.31 19.53 11.10
C ASP A 274 0.34 19.54 9.90
N LEU A 275 -0.32 18.43 9.61
CA LEU A 275 -1.28 18.33 8.50
C LEU A 275 -2.68 18.72 8.97
N GLU A 276 -3.35 19.59 8.22
CA GLU A 276 -4.78 19.83 8.42
C GLU A 276 -5.56 18.58 8.00
N GLY A 277 -6.42 18.07 8.90
CA GLY A 277 -7.29 16.95 8.59
C GLY A 277 -8.26 17.30 7.45
N ALA A 278 -8.22 16.51 6.38
CA ALA A 278 -9.19 16.59 5.30
C ALA A 278 -10.32 15.55 5.53
N GLU A 279 -11.57 15.96 5.38
CA GLU A 279 -12.69 15.01 5.38
C GLU A 279 -12.60 14.09 4.16
N ALA A 280 -12.87 12.79 4.35
CA ALA A 280 -12.94 11.85 3.24
C ALA A 280 -14.19 12.17 2.39
N GLU A 281 -14.01 12.92 1.30
CA GLU A 281 -15.08 13.15 0.32
C GLU A 281 -15.52 11.81 -0.29
N ALA A 282 -16.83 11.68 -0.54
CA ALA A 282 -17.33 10.57 -1.33
C ALA A 282 -16.62 10.56 -2.70
N PRO A 283 -16.12 9.41 -3.17
CA PRO A 283 -15.31 9.36 -4.38
C PRO A 283 -16.16 9.85 -5.55
N ARG A 284 -15.69 10.92 -6.21
CA ARG A 284 -16.36 11.51 -7.37
C ARG A 284 -16.56 10.44 -8.44
N VAL A 285 -17.77 10.37 -8.99
CA VAL A 285 -18.22 9.33 -9.94
C VAL A 285 -17.40 9.39 -11.22
#